data_AF-A0A952AJE9-F1
#
_entry.id   AF-A0A952AJE9-F1
#
_cell.length_a   1.000
_cell.length_b   1.000
_cell.length_c   1.000
_cell.angle_alpha   90.00
_cell.angle_beta   90.00
_cell.angle_gamma   90.00
#
_symmetry.space_group_name_H-M   'P 1'
#
loop_
_entity.id
_entity.type
_entity.pdbx_description
1 polymer ?
#
loop_
_entity_poly.entity_id
_entity_poly.type
_entity_poly.pdbx_seq_one_letter_code
_entity_poly.pdbx_strand_id
1 'polypeptide(L)'
;MVLISSGAYVEPSLKSEFGLIPPSFLPVRNKRLFVLQKESLHFEEQVYISLPKSFNINIADEKLLIENNVKIIQVPDNLSIGLSIFYSLNKIKERDEPIRILYGDTLIANLPLFNNFYALG
;
A
#
# COMPACT_ATOMS: atom_id res chain seq x y z
N MET A 1 -3.32 5.46 -12.08
CA MET A 1 -3.62 5.10 -10.67
C MET A 1 -2.49 4.29 -10.02
N VAL A 2 -2.42 4.27 -8.68
CA VAL A 2 -1.46 3.44 -7.92
C VAL A 2 -2.18 2.58 -6.87
N LEU A 3 -1.80 1.30 -6.77
CA LEU A 3 -2.22 0.37 -5.72
C LEU A 3 -1.00 -0.02 -4.87
N ILE A 4 -0.99 0.36 -3.59
CA ILE A 4 -0.08 -0.18 -2.59
C ILE A 4 -0.67 -1.50 -2.06
N SER A 5 -0.05 -2.62 -2.42
CA SER A 5 -0.45 -3.97 -2.02
C SER A 5 0.01 -4.25 -0.59
N SER A 6 -0.89 -4.10 0.37
CA SER A 6 -0.63 -4.29 1.80
C SER A 6 -1.75 -5.08 2.50
N GLY A 7 -2.46 -5.91 1.74
CA GLY A 7 -3.65 -6.66 2.20
C GLY A 7 -3.39 -7.84 3.13
N ALA A 8 -2.15 -8.06 3.55
CA ALA A 8 -1.73 -9.07 4.51
C ALA A 8 -0.99 -8.43 5.69
N TYR A 9 -0.69 -9.21 6.73
CA TYR A 9 0.21 -8.80 7.81
C TYR A 9 1.66 -9.15 7.46
N VAL A 10 2.60 -8.44 8.07
CA VAL A 10 4.05 -8.69 7.92
C VAL A 10 4.45 -10.10 8.38
N GLU A 11 5.58 -10.61 7.89
CA GLU A 11 6.09 -11.93 8.26
C GLU A 11 6.47 -12.03 9.76
N PRO A 12 6.67 -13.24 10.30
CA PRO A 12 6.89 -13.44 11.74
C PRO A 12 8.01 -12.61 12.37
N SER A 13 9.14 -12.40 11.67
CA SER A 13 10.26 -11.59 12.17
C SER A 13 9.84 -10.14 12.42
N LEU A 14 9.23 -9.51 11.42
CA LEU A 14 8.73 -8.14 11.52
C LEU A 14 7.55 -8.03 12.50
N LYS A 15 6.71 -9.07 12.59
CA LYS A 15 5.61 -9.11 13.56
C LYS A 15 6.13 -9.15 15.00
N SER A 16 7.25 -9.81 15.26
CA SER A 16 7.88 -9.82 16.59
C SER A 16 8.44 -8.44 16.98
N GLU A 17 8.86 -7.64 16.01
CA GLU A 17 9.44 -6.30 16.24
C GLU A 17 8.36 -5.20 16.29
N PHE A 18 7.42 -5.22 15.35
CA PHE A 18 6.46 -4.13 15.12
C PHE A 18 5.00 -4.51 15.42
N GLY A 19 4.73 -5.77 15.76
CA GLY A 19 3.40 -6.28 16.03
C GLY A 19 2.60 -6.65 14.77
N LEU A 20 1.29 -6.84 14.95
CA LEU A 20 0.34 -7.18 13.89
C LEU A 20 -0.02 -5.95 13.06
N ILE A 21 0.89 -5.55 12.17
CA ILE A 21 0.68 -4.45 11.23
C ILE A 21 0.77 -4.92 9.78
N PRO A 22 0.06 -4.25 8.86
CA PRO A 22 0.26 -4.42 7.42
C PRO A 22 1.64 -3.89 6.99
N PRO A 23 2.26 -4.45 5.93
CA PRO A 23 3.59 -4.03 5.45
C PRO A 23 3.75 -2.52 5.23
N SER A 24 2.77 -1.87 4.63
CA SER A 24 2.83 -0.43 4.34
C SER A 24 2.75 0.46 5.58
N PHE A 25 2.46 -0.12 6.75
CA PHE A 25 2.44 0.57 8.04
C PHE A 25 3.75 0.43 8.80
N LEU A 26 4.76 -0.27 8.25
CA LEU A 26 6.09 -0.35 8.84
C LEU A 26 6.64 1.07 9.10
N PRO A 27 7.19 1.31 10.31
CA PRO A 27 7.78 2.60 10.62
C PRO A 27 9.15 2.73 9.95
N VAL A 28 9.30 3.73 9.08
CA VAL A 28 10.55 4.03 8.38
C VAL A 28 10.83 5.52 8.53
N ARG A 29 12.00 5.88 9.07
CA ARG A 29 12.43 7.29 9.26
C ARG A 29 11.37 8.15 9.97
N ASN A 30 10.79 7.64 11.06
CA ASN A 30 9.72 8.28 11.83
C ASN A 30 8.41 8.57 11.06
N LYS A 31 8.19 7.88 9.93
CA LYS A 31 6.93 7.93 9.17
C LYS A 31 6.41 6.52 8.91
N ARG A 32 5.14 6.39 8.56
CA ARG A 32 4.62 5.15 7.97
C ARG A 32 5.17 5.01 6.56
N LEU A 33 5.51 3.79 6.17
CA LEU A 33 6.07 3.49 4.84
C LEU A 33 5.16 3.98 3.70
N PHE A 34 3.83 3.86 3.81
CA PHE A 34 2.92 4.38 2.79
C PHE A 34 3.04 5.90 2.56
N VAL A 35 3.45 6.67 3.57
CA VAL A 35 3.67 8.12 3.44
C VAL A 35 4.91 8.36 2.58
N LEU A 36 6.00 7.64 2.83
CA LEU A 36 7.20 7.72 2.00
C LEU A 36 6.95 7.22 0.56
N GLN A 37 6.13 6.17 0.41
CA GLN A 37 5.71 5.70 -0.90
C GLN A 37 4.90 6.77 -1.64
N LYS A 38 3.96 7.45 -0.96
CA LYS A 38 3.21 8.58 -1.55
C LYS A 38 4.11 9.75 -1.95
N GLU A 39 5.11 10.08 -1.12
CA GLU A 39 6.11 11.12 -1.42
C GLU A 39 6.96 10.79 -2.66
N SER A 40 7.12 9.51 -2.99
CA SER A 40 7.90 9.05 -4.16
C SER A 40 7.06 9.03 -5.45
N LEU A 41 5.77 9.36 -5.38
CA LEU A 41 4.82 9.36 -6.51
C LEU A 41 4.56 10.77 -7.04
N HIS A 42 3.98 10.86 -8.24
CA HIS A 42 3.54 12.13 -8.78
C HIS A 42 2.26 12.62 -8.08
N PHE A 43 2.09 13.95 -8.00
CA PHE A 43 1.05 14.56 -7.19
C PHE A 43 -0.37 14.17 -7.65
N GLU A 44 -0.58 14.00 -8.94
CA GLU A 44 -1.89 13.78 -9.56
C GLU A 44 -2.40 12.33 -9.48
N GLU A 45 -1.54 11.37 -9.13
CA GLU A 45 -1.95 9.96 -9.12
C GLU A 45 -2.81 9.63 -7.90
N GLN A 46 -4.04 9.14 -8.14
CA GLN A 46 -4.87 8.55 -7.09
C GLN A 46 -4.21 7.28 -6.55
N VAL A 47 -4.00 7.27 -5.23
CA VAL A 47 -3.41 6.13 -4.51
C VAL A 47 -4.49 5.36 -3.78
N TYR A 48 -4.46 4.05 -3.94
CA TYR A 48 -5.22 3.07 -3.20
C TYR A 48 -4.26 2.21 -2.36
N ILE A 49 -4.70 1.78 -1.18
CA ILE A 49 -3.96 0.87 -0.32
C ILE A 49 -4.85 -0.31 0.08
N SER A 50 -4.41 -1.54 -0.20
CA SER A 50 -5.12 -2.72 0.28
C SER A 50 -4.74 -3.01 1.72
N LEU A 51 -5.71 -3.31 2.58
CA LEU A 51 -5.47 -3.66 4.00
C LEU A 51 -6.31 -4.88 4.39
N PRO A 52 -5.81 -5.74 5.30
CA PRO A 52 -6.61 -6.84 5.85
C PRO A 52 -7.90 -6.28 6.47
N LYS A 53 -9.03 -6.94 6.26
CA LYS A 53 -10.32 -6.52 6.81
C LYS A 53 -10.31 -6.49 8.35
N SER A 54 -9.53 -7.36 8.96
CA SER A 54 -9.32 -7.40 10.42
C SER A 54 -8.45 -6.26 10.95
N PHE A 55 -7.76 -5.50 10.10
CA PHE A 55 -6.84 -4.47 10.56
C PHE A 55 -7.59 -3.23 11.05
N ASN A 56 -7.46 -2.95 12.35
CA ASN A 56 -8.01 -1.76 12.96
C ASN A 56 -7.03 -0.59 12.83
N ILE A 57 -7.40 0.40 12.04
CA ILE A 57 -6.60 1.60 11.83
C ILE A 57 -6.81 2.52 13.05
N ASN A 58 -5.72 2.99 13.66
CA ASN A 58 -5.83 3.94 14.77
C ASN A 58 -6.05 5.36 14.25
N ILE A 59 -6.52 6.26 15.13
CA ILE A 59 -6.87 7.64 14.80
C ILE A 59 -5.71 8.41 14.16
N ALA A 60 -4.46 8.18 14.60
CA ALA A 60 -3.30 8.87 14.05
C ALA A 60 -3.01 8.42 12.60
N ASP A 61 -3.10 7.13 12.33
CA ASP A 61 -2.89 6.58 10.99
C ASP A 61 -4.06 6.91 10.05
N GLU A 62 -5.30 6.94 10.55
CA GLU A 62 -6.46 7.41 9.77
C GLU A 62 -6.26 8.86 9.31
N LYS A 63 -5.78 9.73 10.21
CA LYS A 63 -5.45 11.12 9.88
C LYS A 63 -4.37 11.20 8.80
N LEU A 64 -3.30 10.40 8.92
CA LEU A 64 -2.23 10.36 7.92
C LEU A 64 -2.74 9.90 6.55
N LEU A 65 -3.62 8.91 6.49
CA LEU A 65 -4.23 8.43 5.24
C LEU A 65 -5.06 9.52 4.56
N ILE A 66 -5.87 10.26 5.34
CA ILE A 66 -6.69 11.37 4.86
C ILE A 66 -5.80 12.51 4.34
N GLU A 67 -4.80 12.94 5.12
CA GLU A 67 -3.87 14.02 4.75
C GLU A 67 -3.08 13.70 3.47
N ASN A 68 -2.80 12.43 3.20
CA ASN A 68 -2.07 11.97 2.02
C ASN A 68 -2.99 11.56 0.84
N ASN A 69 -4.31 11.75 0.96
CA ASN A 69 -5.31 11.35 -0.04
C ASN A 69 -5.19 9.88 -0.47
N VAL A 70 -4.96 8.98 0.49
CA VAL A 70 -4.83 7.54 0.27
C VAL A 70 -6.16 6.85 0.55
N LYS A 71 -6.74 6.18 -0.46
CA LYS A 71 -8.00 5.47 -0.33
C LYS A 71 -7.78 4.02 0.11
N ILE A 72 -8.50 3.58 1.14
CA ILE A 72 -8.39 2.21 1.65
C ILE A 72 -9.28 1.26 0.86
N ILE A 73 -8.75 0.06 0.57
CA ILE A 73 -9.51 -1.10 0.11
C ILE A 73 -9.31 -2.22 1.14
N GLN A 74 -10.34 -2.50 1.94
CA GLN A 74 -10.32 -3.66 2.81
C GLN A 74 -10.46 -4.95 1.98
N VAL A 75 -9.54 -5.88 2.18
CA VAL A 75 -9.55 -7.19 1.54
C VAL A 75 -9.78 -8.28 2.59
N PRO A 76 -10.41 -9.42 2.25
CA PRO A 76 -10.48 -10.57 3.13
C PRO A 76 -9.09 -10.94 3.69
N ASP A 77 -9.04 -11.33 4.95
CA ASP A 77 -7.78 -11.74 5.59
C ASP A 77 -7.22 -13.01 4.90
N ASN A 78 -5.90 -13.19 4.96
CA ASN A 78 -5.19 -14.37 4.48
C ASN A 78 -5.32 -14.65 2.97
N LEU A 79 -5.69 -13.67 2.16
CA LEU A 79 -5.56 -13.79 0.70
C LEU A 79 -4.08 -13.86 0.31
N SER A 80 -3.78 -14.69 -0.71
CA SER A 80 -2.50 -14.62 -1.39
C SER A 80 -2.31 -13.24 -2.02
N ILE A 81 -1.07 -12.84 -2.26
CA ILE A 81 -0.77 -11.51 -2.81
C ILE A 81 -1.47 -11.26 -4.15
N GLY A 82 -1.51 -12.27 -5.03
CA GLY A 82 -2.20 -12.20 -6.31
C GLY A 82 -3.71 -12.06 -6.17
N LEU A 83 -4.33 -12.80 -5.24
CA LEU A 83 -5.76 -12.69 -4.97
C LEU A 83 -6.13 -11.36 -4.30
N SER A 84 -5.28 -10.84 -3.42
CA SER A 84 -5.45 -9.52 -2.80
C SER A 84 -5.43 -8.42 -3.85
N ILE A 85 -4.43 -8.43 -4.74
CA ILE A 85 -4.33 -7.50 -5.87
C ILE A 85 -5.57 -7.62 -6.76
N PHE A 86 -5.93 -8.83 -7.18
CA PHE A 86 -7.11 -9.06 -8.03
C PHE A 86 -8.39 -8.54 -7.37
N TYR A 87 -8.59 -8.83 -6.09
CA TYR A 87 -9.73 -8.32 -5.31
C TYR A 87 -9.76 -6.79 -5.29
N SER A 88 -8.62 -6.16 -5.01
CA SER A 88 -8.50 -4.71 -4.95
C SER A 88 -8.79 -4.04 -6.28
N LEU A 89 -8.23 -4.55 -7.39
CA LEU A 89 -8.48 -4.01 -8.72
C LEU A 89 -9.97 -4.09 -9.11
N ASN A 90 -10.69 -5.13 -8.70
CA ASN A 90 -12.13 -5.25 -8.93
C ASN A 90 -12.98 -4.27 -8.11
N LYS A 91 -12.43 -3.67 -7.04
CA LYS A 91 -13.11 -2.64 -6.24
C LYS A 91 -12.87 -1.22 -6.76
N ILE A 92 -11.81 -1.02 -7.54
CA ILE A 92 -11.49 0.26 -8.16
C ILE A 92 -12.38 0.44 -9.40
N LYS A 93 -13.00 1.63 -9.53
CA LYS A 93 -13.96 1.91 -10.62
C LYS A 93 -13.28 2.51 -11.85
N GLU A 94 -12.20 3.24 -11.64
CA GLU A 94 -11.38 3.82 -12.69
C GLU A 94 -10.69 2.69 -13.46
N ARG A 95 -10.87 2.60 -14.79
CA ARG A 95 -10.32 1.50 -15.61
C ARG A 95 -9.47 1.94 -16.80
N ASP A 96 -9.47 3.23 -17.12
CA ASP A 96 -8.82 3.76 -18.33
C ASP A 96 -7.44 4.37 -18.08
N GLU A 97 -6.88 4.18 -16.89
CA GLU A 97 -5.54 4.65 -16.51
C GLU A 97 -4.55 3.49 -16.35
N PRO A 98 -3.24 3.70 -16.64
CA PRO A 98 -2.21 2.77 -16.25
C PRO A 98 -2.27 2.43 -14.76
N ILE A 99 -2.16 1.14 -14.46
CA ILE A 99 -2.13 0.61 -13.10
C ILE A 99 -0.68 0.42 -12.69
N ARG A 100 -0.31 1.02 -11.56
CA ARG A 100 1.00 0.82 -10.94
C ARG A 100 0.78 0.11 -9.61
N ILE A 101 1.50 -0.99 -9.39
CA ILE A 101 1.38 -1.79 -8.17
C ILE A 101 2.70 -1.67 -7.40
N LEU A 102 2.61 -1.21 -6.15
CA LEU A 102 3.72 -1.15 -5.22
C LEU A 102 3.52 -2.22 -4.16
N TYR A 103 4.54 -3.00 -3.86
CA TYR A 103 4.49 -3.89 -2.69
C TYR A 103 4.58 -3.07 -1.41
N GLY A 104 3.76 -3.42 -0.42
CA GLY A 104 3.59 -2.62 0.80
C GLY A 104 4.84 -2.54 1.67
N ASP A 105 5.78 -3.46 1.52
CA ASP A 105 7.07 -3.53 2.23
C ASP A 105 8.22 -2.81 1.49
N THR A 106 8.00 -2.32 0.27
CA THR A 106 9.06 -1.86 -0.61
C THR A 106 9.01 -0.34 -0.82
N LEU A 107 10.11 0.37 -0.55
CA LEU A 107 10.27 1.78 -0.90
C LEU A 107 11.15 1.96 -2.13
N ILE A 108 10.61 2.57 -3.19
CA ILE A 108 11.36 2.96 -4.38
C ILE A 108 11.38 4.48 -4.44
N ALA A 109 12.54 5.08 -4.14
CA ALA A 109 12.67 6.54 -4.01
C ALA A 109 12.46 7.29 -5.33
N ASN A 110 12.88 6.70 -6.46
CA ASN A 110 12.77 7.30 -7.79
C ASN A 110 12.02 6.35 -8.72
N LEU A 111 10.70 6.50 -8.76
CA LEU A 111 9.85 5.67 -9.59
C LEU A 111 9.79 6.21 -11.03
N PRO A 112 10.13 5.42 -12.06
CA PRO A 112 10.07 5.87 -13.44
C PRO A 112 8.61 5.98 -13.93
N LEU A 113 8.38 6.93 -14.86
CA LEU A 113 7.05 7.34 -15.33
C LEU A 113 6.58 6.66 -16.60
N PHE A 114 7.41 6.64 -17.63
CA PHE A 114 6.96 6.43 -19.02
C PHE A 114 7.22 5.02 -19.56
N ASN A 115 7.81 4.15 -18.76
CA ASN A 115 8.15 2.79 -19.15
C ASN A 115 7.49 1.79 -18.20
N ASN A 116 6.96 0.70 -18.74
CA ASN A 116 6.69 -0.49 -17.95
C ASN A 116 8.02 -0.91 -17.30
N PHE A 117 8.04 -0.98 -15.97
CA PHE A 117 9.21 -1.39 -15.23
C PHE A 117 8.82 -2.39 -14.16
N TYR A 118 9.75 -3.28 -13.86
CA TYR A 118 9.64 -4.22 -12.76
C TYR A 118 10.92 -4.08 -11.93
N ALA A 119 10.75 -3.74 -10.65
CA ALA A 119 11.86 -3.62 -9.71
C ALA A 119 11.87 -4.87 -8.82
N LEU A 120 13.04 -5.51 -8.74
CA LEU A 120 13.33 -6.58 -7.78
C LEU A 120 14.19 -5.98 -6.67
N GLY A 121 13.73 -6.10 -5.43
CA GLY A 121 14.49 -5.79 -4.21
C GLY A 121 15.17 -7.02 -3.66
#